data_AF-R5VX71-F1
#
_entry.id   AF-R5VX71-F1
#
_cell.length_a   1.000
_cell.length_b   1.000
_cell.length_c   1.000
_cell.angle_alpha   90.00
_cell.angle_beta   90.00
_cell.angle_gamma   90.00
#
_symmetry.space_group_name_H-M   'P 1'
#
loop_
_entity.id
_entity.type
_entity.pdbx_description
1 polymer ?
#
loop_
_entity_poly.entity_id
_entity_poly.type
_entity_poly.pdbx_seq_one_letter_code
_entity_poly.pdbx_strand_id
1 'polypeptide(L)'
;MNNPINYVDPSGHFPWLILAAVLFSPIGGFITQTVVSAISYVGMSLWALGDLVFNDGKGAWADMCRIKWNPFNADESKVMDSNNISFYKGVPVFHISGMGGSMSLGAIFFDKDQGIDVLNHERGHNTQLMFMGPANFLIQIGIPSIWKNGRETPWELSASILGGSTLANDYSEKQKQQARNYFIRSLLPIINIYNIFQYLFY
;
A
#
# COMPACT_ATOMS: atom_id res chain seq x y z
N MET A 1 -3.16 28.11 27.35
CA MET A 1 -4.60 28.43 27.16
C MET A 1 -4.69 29.46 26.04
N ASN A 2 -5.49 29.20 25.01
CA ASN A 2 -5.65 30.09 23.86
C ASN A 2 -6.25 31.43 24.28
N ASN A 3 -5.62 32.55 23.87
CA ASN A 3 -6.16 33.88 24.04
C ASN A 3 -7.16 34.17 22.90
N PRO A 4 -8.46 34.33 23.18
CA PRO A 4 -9.49 34.48 22.16
C PRO A 4 -9.42 35.82 21.40
N ILE A 5 -8.57 36.77 21.81
CA ILE A 5 -8.50 38.11 21.21
C ILE A 5 -7.56 38.15 19.99
N ASN A 6 -6.55 37.27 19.91
CA ASN A 6 -5.53 37.35 18.84
C ASN A 6 -5.48 36.14 17.89
N TYR A 7 -6.21 35.04 18.14
CA TYR A 7 -6.08 33.78 17.36
C TYR A 7 -4.62 33.30 17.16
N VAL A 8 -3.67 33.81 17.95
CA VAL A 8 -2.27 33.41 17.95
C VAL A 8 -2.09 32.44 19.11
N ASP A 9 -1.66 31.22 18.80
CA ASP A 9 -1.09 30.30 19.79
C ASP A 9 0.44 30.51 19.83
N PRO A 10 0.97 31.17 20.87
CA PRO A 10 2.40 31.45 20.99
C PRO A 10 3.25 30.19 21.28
N SER A 11 2.61 29.07 21.62
CA SER A 11 3.30 27.81 21.91
C SER A 11 3.63 27.00 20.65
N GLY A 12 3.05 27.34 19.50
CA GLY A 12 3.27 26.65 18.24
C GLY A 12 2.75 25.21 18.21
N HIS A 13 2.04 24.74 19.24
CA HIS A 13 1.52 23.39 19.32
C HIS A 13 0.14 23.30 18.68
N PHE A 14 0.10 23.18 17.36
CA PHE A 14 -1.11 22.83 16.62
C PHE A 14 -1.16 21.32 16.38
N PRO A 15 -1.75 20.50 17.28
CA PRO A 15 -1.82 19.05 17.12
C PRO A 15 -2.49 18.63 15.81
N TRP A 16 -3.39 19.47 15.27
CA TRP A 16 -4.05 19.25 13.99
C TRP A 16 -3.11 19.36 12.78
N LEU A 17 -2.07 20.20 12.85
CA LEU A 17 -1.04 20.28 11.79
C LEU A 17 -0.13 19.06 11.80
N ILE A 18 0.20 18.54 12.99
CA ILE A 18 0.93 17.27 13.15
C ILE A 18 0.09 16.12 12.60
N LEU A 19 -1.20 16.06 12.96
CA LEU A 19 -2.12 15.06 12.42
C LEU A 19 -2.25 15.17 10.89
N ALA A 20 -2.38 16.37 10.35
CA ALA A 20 -2.43 16.60 8.90
C ALA A 20 -1.13 16.15 8.21
N ALA A 21 0.03 16.44 8.79
CA ALA A 21 1.32 15.96 8.29
C ALA A 21 1.40 14.42 8.32
N VAL A 22 0.87 13.76 9.34
CA VAL A 22 0.82 12.29 9.42
C VAL A 22 -0.19 11.67 8.43
N LEU A 23 -1.25 12.39 8.07
CA LEU A 23 -2.30 11.83 7.21
C LEU A 23 -2.08 12.09 5.71
N PHE A 24 -1.48 13.21 5.34
CA PHE A 24 -1.45 13.70 3.95
C PHE A 24 -0.04 13.93 3.39
N SER A 25 0.99 13.39 4.04
CA SER A 25 2.37 13.56 3.58
C SER A 25 3.14 12.24 3.54
N PRO A 26 4.27 12.20 2.81
CA PRO A 26 5.15 11.04 2.81
C PRO A 26 5.62 10.63 4.21
N ILE A 27 5.89 11.58 5.12
CA ILE A 27 6.33 11.28 6.50
C ILE A 27 5.31 10.36 7.17
N GLY A 28 4.03 10.74 7.04
CA GLY A 28 2.90 9.95 7.48
C GLY A 28 2.83 8.57 6.85
N GLY A 29 2.95 8.50 5.53
CA GLY A 29 2.91 7.24 4.77
C GLY A 29 3.99 6.25 5.19
N PHE A 30 5.24 6.71 5.34
CA PHE A 30 6.35 5.87 5.81
C PHE A 30 6.16 5.42 7.26
N ILE A 31 5.65 6.29 8.15
CA ILE A 31 5.31 5.89 9.52
C ILE A 31 4.22 4.82 9.50
N THR A 32 3.13 5.04 8.76
CA THR A 32 2.03 4.07 8.63
C THR A 32 2.54 2.73 8.12
N GLN A 33 3.31 2.71 7.03
CA GLN A 33 3.83 1.46 6.48
C GLN A 33 4.76 0.76 7.48
N THR A 34 5.64 1.50 8.17
CA THR A 34 6.54 0.92 9.18
C THR A 34 5.75 0.30 10.33
N VAL A 35 4.74 0.99 10.85
CA VAL A 35 3.89 0.51 11.95
C VAL A 35 3.11 -0.73 11.53
N VAL A 36 2.45 -0.71 10.36
CA VAL A 36 1.70 -1.86 9.84
C VAL A 36 2.63 -3.08 9.67
N SER A 37 3.81 -2.86 9.12
CA SER A 37 4.77 -3.95 8.87
C SER A 37 5.32 -4.53 10.17
N ALA A 38 5.64 -3.67 11.16
CA ALA A 38 6.13 -4.11 12.47
C ALA A 38 5.06 -4.88 13.26
N ILE A 39 3.83 -4.37 13.32
CA ILE A 39 2.72 -5.04 13.99
C ILE A 39 2.40 -6.36 13.30
N SER A 40 2.36 -6.37 11.96
CA SER A 40 2.11 -7.60 11.19
C SER A 40 3.21 -8.62 11.42
N TYR A 41 4.48 -8.20 11.47
CA TYR A 41 5.59 -9.12 11.74
C TYR A 41 5.45 -9.79 13.11
N VAL A 42 5.10 -9.03 14.15
CA VAL A 42 4.85 -9.59 15.49
C VAL A 42 3.66 -10.55 15.47
N GLY A 43 2.52 -10.15 14.87
CA GLY A 43 1.34 -11.00 14.79
C GLY A 43 1.56 -12.29 13.99
N MET A 44 2.20 -12.18 12.82
CA MET A 44 2.60 -13.31 11.99
C MET A 44 3.61 -14.23 12.68
N SER A 45 4.54 -13.68 13.46
CA SER A 45 5.50 -14.47 14.25
C SER A 45 4.78 -15.27 15.34
N LEU A 46 3.84 -14.66 16.05
CA LEU A 46 3.02 -15.37 17.04
C LEU A 46 2.15 -16.45 16.40
N TRP A 47 1.55 -16.17 15.23
CA TRP A 47 0.80 -17.16 14.47
C TRP A 47 1.70 -18.33 14.02
N ALA A 48 2.86 -18.05 13.42
CA ALA A 48 3.82 -19.06 13.01
C ALA A 48 4.28 -19.94 14.18
N LEU A 49 4.58 -19.37 15.34
CA LEU A 49 4.93 -20.14 16.54
C LEU A 49 3.76 -20.99 17.05
N GLY A 50 2.54 -20.46 17.03
CA GLY A 50 1.34 -21.24 17.36
C GLY A 50 1.12 -22.39 16.38
N ASP A 51 1.30 -22.15 15.08
CA ASP A 51 1.21 -23.17 14.03
C ASP A 51 2.25 -24.28 14.24
N LEU A 52 3.49 -23.94 14.62
CA LEU A 52 4.51 -24.92 14.98
C LEU A 52 4.11 -25.78 16.17
N VAL A 53 3.63 -25.15 17.25
CA VAL A 53 3.35 -25.84 18.51
C VAL A 53 2.05 -26.66 18.43
N PHE A 54 1.04 -26.19 17.70
CA PHE A 54 -0.31 -26.75 17.74
C PHE A 54 -0.79 -27.37 16.42
N ASN A 55 -0.15 -27.08 15.28
CA ASN A 55 -0.60 -27.50 13.93
C ASN A 55 0.54 -28.09 13.06
N ASP A 56 1.53 -28.77 13.67
CA ASP A 56 2.68 -29.41 13.02
C ASP A 56 3.61 -28.47 12.20
N GLY A 57 3.39 -27.16 12.25
CA GLY A 57 4.24 -26.16 11.59
C GLY A 57 4.25 -26.21 10.05
N LYS A 58 3.26 -26.85 9.42
CA LYS A 58 3.18 -26.98 7.95
C LYS A 58 2.52 -25.77 7.28
N GLY A 59 1.92 -24.86 8.05
CA GLY A 59 1.24 -23.66 7.57
C GLY A 59 2.09 -22.41 7.73
N ALA A 60 1.65 -21.50 8.59
CA ALA A 60 2.29 -20.20 8.83
C ALA A 60 3.77 -20.32 9.27
N TRP A 61 4.15 -21.39 9.98
CA TRP A 61 5.54 -21.63 10.35
C TRP A 61 6.41 -21.90 9.10
N ALA A 62 6.00 -22.86 8.26
CA ALA A 62 6.69 -23.17 7.01
C ALA A 62 6.79 -21.93 6.11
N ASP A 63 5.75 -21.09 6.12
CA ASP A 63 5.71 -19.82 5.39
C ASP A 63 6.78 -18.82 5.84
N MET A 64 6.89 -18.57 7.16
CA MET A 64 7.93 -17.69 7.70
C MET A 64 9.34 -18.28 7.50
N CYS A 65 9.50 -19.59 7.62
CA CYS A 65 10.76 -20.28 7.33
C CYS A 65 11.20 -20.12 5.87
N ARG A 66 10.26 -20.10 4.92
CA ARG A 66 10.56 -19.95 3.48
C ARG A 66 11.23 -18.62 3.17
N ILE A 67 10.72 -17.53 3.75
CA ILE A 67 11.35 -16.20 3.67
C ILE A 67 12.51 -16.02 4.66
N LYS A 68 12.92 -17.08 5.37
CA LYS A 68 13.97 -17.06 6.40
C LYS A 68 13.72 -15.99 7.47
N TRP A 69 12.45 -15.76 7.83
CA TRP A 69 12.04 -14.72 8.77
C TRP A 69 12.48 -13.31 8.38
N ASN A 70 12.77 -13.07 7.09
CA ASN A 70 13.20 -11.77 6.60
C ASN A 70 12.00 -10.96 6.08
N PRO A 71 11.54 -9.91 6.81
CA PRO A 71 10.45 -9.07 6.33
C PRO A 71 10.81 -8.24 5.08
N PHE A 72 12.09 -8.14 4.75
CA PHE A 72 12.60 -7.48 3.55
C PHE A 72 12.87 -8.46 2.40
N ASN A 73 12.32 -9.67 2.44
CA ASN A 73 12.39 -10.62 1.33
C ASN A 73 11.96 -9.94 0.03
N ALA A 74 12.81 -9.98 -0.99
CA ALA A 74 12.55 -9.38 -2.30
C ALA A 74 12.34 -10.42 -3.41
N ASP A 75 12.26 -11.70 -3.04
CA ASP A 75 12.09 -12.82 -3.96
C ASP A 75 10.60 -13.17 -4.08
N GLU A 76 10.04 -12.91 -5.26
CA GLU A 76 8.63 -13.13 -5.58
C GLU A 76 8.26 -14.61 -5.49
N SER A 77 9.16 -15.52 -5.87
CA SER A 77 8.85 -16.96 -5.86
C SER A 77 8.57 -17.45 -4.44
N LYS A 78 9.30 -16.94 -3.45
CA LYS A 78 9.07 -17.27 -2.04
C LYS A 78 7.71 -16.78 -1.53
N VAL A 79 7.20 -15.69 -2.10
CA VAL A 79 5.85 -15.20 -1.80
C VAL A 79 4.82 -16.12 -2.47
N MET A 80 5.00 -16.44 -3.75
CA MET A 80 4.10 -17.36 -4.49
C MET A 80 4.01 -18.75 -3.85
N ASP A 81 5.12 -19.26 -3.32
CA ASP A 81 5.21 -20.59 -2.73
C ASP A 81 4.65 -20.67 -1.29
N SER A 82 4.29 -19.54 -0.70
CA SER A 82 3.66 -19.49 0.63
C SER A 82 2.14 -19.65 0.56
N ASN A 83 1.55 -20.21 1.61
CA ASN A 83 0.13 -20.59 1.59
C ASN A 83 -0.78 -19.66 2.39
N ASN A 84 -0.25 -19.02 3.45
CA ASN A 84 -1.05 -18.21 4.39
C ASN A 84 -0.50 -16.80 4.48
N ILE A 85 0.80 -16.65 4.75
CA ILE A 85 1.43 -15.37 5.04
C ILE A 85 2.81 -15.28 4.41
N SER A 86 3.29 -14.06 4.18
CA SER A 86 4.66 -13.79 3.75
C SER A 86 5.02 -12.33 3.97
N PHE A 87 6.21 -11.95 3.51
CA PHE A 87 6.63 -10.57 3.38
C PHE A 87 7.27 -10.34 2.01
N TYR A 88 7.00 -9.16 1.45
CA TYR A 88 7.56 -8.73 0.19
C TYR A 88 8.04 -7.28 0.25
N LYS A 89 9.35 -7.07 0.15
CA LYS A 89 10.01 -5.75 0.15
C LYS A 89 9.54 -4.86 1.30
N GLY A 90 9.48 -5.43 2.51
CA GLY A 90 9.09 -4.75 3.74
C GLY A 90 7.57 -4.69 3.99
N VAL A 91 6.74 -5.22 3.09
CA VAL A 91 5.28 -5.18 3.20
C VAL A 91 4.75 -6.56 3.58
N PRO A 92 3.86 -6.68 4.59
CA PRO A 92 3.23 -7.95 4.94
C PRO A 92 2.29 -8.40 3.83
N VAL A 93 2.32 -9.70 3.52
CA VAL A 93 1.47 -10.36 2.53
C VAL A 93 0.59 -11.38 3.25
N PHE A 94 -0.71 -11.29 3.03
CA PHE A 94 -1.69 -12.28 3.47
C PHE A 94 -2.29 -12.94 2.24
N HIS A 95 -2.16 -14.26 2.13
CA HIS A 95 -2.78 -14.99 1.03
C HIS A 95 -4.28 -15.09 1.27
N ILE A 96 -5.04 -14.73 0.24
CA ILE A 96 -6.49 -14.79 0.21
C ILE A 96 -6.92 -15.60 -1.02
N SER A 97 -8.14 -16.14 -0.97
CA SER A 97 -8.72 -16.88 -2.09
C SER A 97 -10.22 -16.65 -2.14
N GLY A 98 -10.81 -16.62 -3.34
CA GLY A 98 -12.27 -16.53 -3.52
C GLY A 98 -12.85 -15.12 -3.30
N MET A 99 -12.00 -14.09 -3.28
CA MET A 99 -12.39 -12.70 -3.01
C MET A 99 -12.54 -11.85 -4.29
N GLY A 100 -12.32 -12.44 -5.47
CA GLY A 100 -12.41 -11.74 -6.76
C GLY A 100 -11.15 -10.97 -7.17
N GLY A 101 -10.08 -11.05 -6.38
CA GLY A 101 -8.75 -10.52 -6.72
C GLY A 101 -7.94 -10.11 -5.49
N SER A 102 -6.73 -9.60 -5.77
CA SER A 102 -5.82 -9.01 -4.80
C SER A 102 -6.21 -7.56 -4.51
N MET A 103 -5.73 -7.06 -3.37
CA MET A 103 -5.83 -5.65 -3.01
C MET A 103 -4.72 -5.27 -2.03
N SER A 104 -4.49 -3.98 -1.83
CA SER A 104 -3.51 -3.51 -0.86
C SER A 104 -3.91 -2.22 -0.15
N LEU A 105 -3.65 -2.21 1.15
CA LEU A 105 -3.80 -1.04 2.03
C LEU A 105 -2.85 -1.20 3.23
N GLY A 106 -1.59 -0.80 3.06
CA GLY A 106 -0.53 -0.99 4.06
C GLY A 106 -0.04 -2.45 4.18
N ALA A 107 -0.92 -3.42 3.95
CA ALA A 107 -0.62 -4.83 3.71
C ALA A 107 -1.09 -5.22 2.30
N ILE A 108 -0.54 -6.31 1.75
CA ILE A 108 -1.02 -6.91 0.50
C ILE A 108 -1.91 -8.10 0.87
N PHE A 109 -3.13 -8.09 0.38
CA PHE A 109 -4.02 -9.25 0.39
C PHE A 109 -3.94 -9.86 -1.00
N PHE A 110 -3.22 -10.96 -1.10
CA PHE A 110 -2.76 -11.50 -2.37
C PHE A 110 -3.53 -12.76 -2.75
N ASP A 111 -4.16 -12.73 -3.92
CA ASP A 111 -4.68 -13.92 -4.59
C ASP A 111 -3.61 -14.45 -5.54
N LYS A 112 -2.96 -15.54 -5.13
CA LYS A 112 -1.82 -16.12 -5.85
C LYS A 112 -2.17 -16.58 -7.26
N ASP A 113 -3.43 -16.85 -7.57
CA ASP A 113 -3.85 -17.26 -8.90
C ASP A 113 -3.71 -16.11 -9.91
N GLN A 114 -3.54 -14.87 -9.43
CA GLN A 114 -3.30 -13.69 -10.26
C GLN A 114 -1.82 -13.47 -10.62
N GLY A 115 -0.91 -14.21 -10.00
CA GLY A 115 0.50 -14.25 -10.38
C GLY A 115 1.37 -13.07 -9.93
N ILE A 116 2.66 -13.18 -10.27
CA ILE A 116 3.73 -12.26 -9.81
C ILE A 116 3.51 -10.82 -10.25
N ASP A 117 2.96 -10.63 -11.44
CA ASP A 117 2.72 -9.27 -11.95
C ASP A 117 1.69 -8.52 -11.12
N VAL A 118 0.68 -9.21 -10.58
CA VAL A 118 -0.27 -8.60 -9.65
C VAL A 118 0.36 -8.36 -8.28
N LEU A 119 1.19 -9.28 -7.76
CA LEU A 119 1.96 -9.02 -6.54
C LEU A 119 2.80 -7.73 -6.65
N ASN A 120 3.46 -7.53 -7.79
CA ASN A 120 4.23 -6.32 -8.05
C ASN A 120 3.33 -5.08 -8.15
N HIS A 121 2.18 -5.19 -8.81
CA HIS A 121 1.18 -4.11 -8.90
C HIS A 121 0.68 -3.68 -7.50
N GLU A 122 0.29 -4.63 -6.65
CA GLU A 122 -0.13 -4.33 -5.27
C GLU A 122 0.99 -3.70 -4.44
N ARG A 123 2.24 -4.15 -4.64
CA ARG A 123 3.39 -3.51 -4.01
C ARG A 123 3.56 -2.05 -4.47
N GLY A 124 3.12 -1.72 -5.68
CA GLY A 124 3.03 -0.36 -6.20
C GLY A 124 2.03 0.52 -5.47
N HIS A 125 0.86 0.00 -5.10
CA HIS A 125 -0.10 0.71 -4.25
C HIS A 125 0.45 1.00 -2.86
N ASN A 126 1.21 0.09 -2.24
CA ASN A 126 1.95 0.40 -1.01
C ASN A 126 2.95 1.55 -1.21
N THR A 127 3.62 1.62 -2.37
CA THR A 127 4.49 2.74 -2.71
C THR A 127 3.70 4.04 -2.80
N GLN A 128 2.53 4.03 -3.44
CA GLN A 128 1.65 5.21 -3.46
C GLN A 128 1.23 5.63 -2.05
N LEU A 129 0.87 4.69 -1.17
CA LEU A 129 0.53 4.97 0.23
C LEU A 129 1.70 5.62 0.98
N MET A 130 2.92 5.11 0.82
CA MET A 130 4.11 5.68 1.45
C MET A 130 4.39 7.13 1.00
N PHE A 131 4.18 7.45 -0.28
CA PHE A 131 4.45 8.79 -0.79
C PHE A 131 3.29 9.77 -0.59
N MET A 132 2.05 9.31 -0.51
CA MET A 132 0.89 10.18 -0.36
C MET A 132 0.51 10.41 1.12
N GLY A 133 0.81 9.46 2.00
CA GLY A 133 0.19 9.39 3.32
C GLY A 133 -1.18 8.70 3.25
N PRO A 134 -1.66 8.13 4.37
CA PRO A 134 -2.82 7.24 4.38
C PRO A 134 -4.12 7.93 3.93
N ALA A 135 -4.41 9.14 4.38
CA ALA A 135 -5.66 9.82 4.02
C ALA A 135 -5.65 10.28 2.55
N ASN A 136 -4.53 10.84 2.09
CA ASN A 136 -4.41 11.27 0.71
C ASN A 136 -4.41 10.08 -0.26
N PHE A 137 -3.77 8.97 0.10
CA PHE A 137 -3.83 7.71 -0.64
C PHE A 137 -5.26 7.19 -0.77
N LEU A 138 -6.03 7.14 0.32
CA LEU A 138 -7.42 6.68 0.26
C LEU A 138 -8.26 7.54 -0.69
N ILE A 139 -8.05 8.87 -0.69
CA ILE A 139 -8.80 9.79 -1.55
C ILE A 139 -8.37 9.68 -3.02
N GLN A 140 -7.06 9.57 -3.29
CA GLN A 140 -6.51 9.60 -4.66
C GLN A 140 -6.37 8.24 -5.33
N ILE A 141 -6.31 7.17 -4.57
CA ILE A 141 -6.08 5.83 -5.09
C ILE A 141 -7.23 4.93 -4.64
N GLY A 142 -7.46 4.80 -3.33
CA GLY A 142 -8.45 3.86 -2.79
C GLY A 142 -9.87 4.06 -3.31
N ILE A 143 -10.40 5.28 -3.25
CA ILE A 143 -11.74 5.61 -3.76
C ILE A 143 -11.81 5.36 -5.29
N PRO A 144 -10.88 5.86 -6.12
CA PRO A 144 -10.87 5.56 -7.55
C PRO A 144 -10.77 4.07 -7.89
N SER A 145 -9.95 3.30 -7.18
CA SER A 145 -9.81 1.85 -7.37
C SER A 145 -11.12 1.10 -7.10
N ILE A 146 -11.93 1.54 -6.12
CA ILE A 146 -13.26 0.95 -5.87
C ILE A 146 -14.26 1.30 -6.98
N TRP A 147 -14.17 2.52 -7.52
CA TRP A 147 -15.11 3.00 -8.54
C TRP A 147 -14.81 2.48 -9.93
N LYS A 148 -13.53 2.43 -10.33
CA LYS A 148 -13.08 1.98 -11.66
C LYS A 148 -11.67 1.38 -11.53
N ASN A 149 -11.60 0.06 -11.46
CA ASN A 149 -10.37 -0.72 -11.29
C ASN A 149 -9.69 -1.14 -12.61
N GLY A 150 -9.97 -0.44 -13.72
CA GLY A 150 -9.36 -0.73 -15.01
C GLY A 150 -7.85 -0.50 -14.96
N ARG A 151 -7.06 -1.46 -15.43
CA ARG A 151 -5.57 -1.39 -15.42
C ARG A 151 -5.01 -0.21 -16.20
N GLU A 152 -5.79 0.34 -17.14
CA GLU A 152 -5.45 1.52 -17.95
C GLU A 152 -5.65 2.84 -17.20
N THR A 153 -6.41 2.81 -16.10
CA THR A 153 -6.69 4.03 -15.34
C THR A 153 -5.40 4.58 -14.72
N PRO A 154 -5.28 5.90 -14.54
CA PRO A 154 -4.04 6.50 -14.05
C PRO A 154 -3.58 6.02 -12.67
N TRP A 155 -4.52 5.71 -11.76
CA TRP A 155 -4.21 5.23 -10.40
C TRP A 155 -3.74 3.77 -10.39
N GLU A 156 -4.36 2.89 -11.19
CA GLU A 156 -3.94 1.49 -11.33
C GLU A 156 -2.64 1.34 -12.13
N LEU A 157 -2.53 2.05 -13.26
CA LEU A 157 -1.35 1.98 -14.11
C LEU A 157 -0.10 2.54 -13.41
N SER A 158 -0.26 3.60 -12.61
CA SER A 158 0.86 4.12 -11.83
C SER A 158 1.29 3.17 -10.72
N ALA A 159 0.38 2.37 -10.14
CA ALA A 159 0.73 1.29 -9.22
C ALA A 159 1.57 0.22 -9.95
N SER A 160 1.14 -0.25 -11.12
CA SER A 160 1.93 -1.19 -11.93
C SER A 160 3.34 -0.66 -12.25
N ILE A 161 3.45 0.61 -12.61
CA ILE A 161 4.74 1.27 -12.89
C ILE A 161 5.63 1.34 -11.64
N LEU A 162 5.10 1.80 -10.51
CA LEU A 162 5.85 1.96 -9.26
C LEU A 162 6.24 0.62 -8.64
N GLY A 163 5.43 -0.41 -8.87
CA GLY A 163 5.66 -1.79 -8.45
C GLY A 163 6.64 -2.56 -9.32
N GLY A 164 6.94 -2.07 -10.54
CA GLY A 164 7.73 -2.81 -11.52
C GLY A 164 6.97 -4.00 -12.14
N SER A 165 5.64 -3.95 -12.15
CA SER A 165 4.79 -4.97 -12.77
C SER A 165 4.88 -4.91 -14.28
N THR A 166 4.95 -6.06 -14.95
CA THR A 166 4.97 -6.10 -16.42
C THR A 166 3.61 -5.76 -17.03
N LEU A 167 2.52 -5.71 -16.25
CA LEU A 167 1.20 -5.23 -16.70
C LEU A 167 1.26 -3.83 -17.29
N ALA A 168 2.21 -2.99 -16.86
CA ALA A 168 2.40 -1.67 -17.43
C ALA A 168 2.87 -1.71 -18.90
N ASN A 169 3.48 -2.80 -19.36
CA ASN A 169 4.05 -2.92 -20.71
C ASN A 169 2.97 -2.97 -21.80
N ASP A 170 1.75 -3.36 -21.45
CA ASP A 170 0.62 -3.43 -22.38
C ASP A 170 0.09 -2.05 -22.81
N TYR A 171 0.58 -0.98 -22.17
CA TYR A 171 0.10 0.39 -22.38
C TYR A 171 1.11 1.27 -23.11
N SER A 172 0.58 2.23 -23.88
CA SER A 172 1.40 3.20 -24.61
C SER A 172 2.19 4.13 -23.68
N GLU A 173 3.31 4.66 -24.16
CA GLU A 173 4.09 5.66 -23.40
C GLU A 173 3.28 6.90 -23.03
N LYS A 174 2.29 7.27 -23.85
CA LYS A 174 1.37 8.37 -23.54
C LYS A 174 0.52 8.06 -22.31
N GLN A 175 -0.04 6.85 -22.20
CA GLN A 175 -0.82 6.41 -21.04
C GLN A 175 0.07 6.31 -19.79
N LYS A 176 1.27 5.74 -19.92
CA LYS A 176 2.25 5.68 -18.82
C LYS A 176 2.62 7.09 -18.32
N GLN A 177 2.82 8.04 -19.23
CA GLN A 177 3.10 9.44 -18.88
C GLN A 177 1.91 10.07 -18.16
N GLN A 178 0.68 9.82 -18.60
CA GLN A 178 -0.53 10.28 -17.92
C GLN A 178 -0.65 9.71 -16.50
N ALA A 179 -0.37 8.41 -16.31
CA ALA A 179 -0.35 7.76 -15.01
C ALA A 179 0.72 8.35 -14.07
N ARG A 180 1.94 8.60 -14.58
CA ARG A 180 3.01 9.28 -13.81
C ARG A 180 2.62 10.70 -13.43
N ASN A 181 2.04 11.45 -14.36
CA ASN A 181 1.57 12.82 -14.11
C ASN A 181 0.45 12.84 -13.06
N TYR A 182 -0.47 11.89 -13.13
CA TYR A 182 -1.51 11.71 -12.12
C TYR A 182 -0.88 11.46 -10.75
N PHE A 183 0.01 10.46 -10.64
CA PHE A 183 0.71 10.14 -9.40
C PHE A 183 1.41 11.37 -8.79
N ILE A 184 2.22 12.10 -9.58
CA ILE A 184 2.95 13.29 -9.13
C ILE A 184 1.99 14.38 -8.61
N ARG A 185 0.87 14.62 -9.31
CA ARG A 185 -0.14 15.60 -8.87
C ARG A 185 -0.83 15.16 -7.60
N SER A 186 -1.14 13.88 -7.48
CA SER A 186 -1.77 13.28 -6.31
C SER A 186 -0.90 13.36 -5.05
N LEU A 187 0.42 13.59 -5.17
CA LEU A 187 1.29 13.86 -4.01
C LEU A 187 1.01 15.22 -3.34
N LEU A 188 0.32 16.14 -4.03
CA LEU A 188 0.05 17.48 -3.53
C LEU A 188 -1.41 17.59 -3.03
N PRO A 189 -1.66 17.49 -1.72
CA PRO A 189 -3.03 17.42 -1.18
C PRO A 189 -3.87 18.68 -1.44
N ILE A 190 -3.25 19.82 -1.78
CA ILE A 190 -3.94 21.10 -2.03
C ILE A 190 -4.41 21.24 -3.50
N ILE A 191 -3.77 20.54 -4.45
CA ILE A 191 -4.16 20.53 -5.88
C ILE A 191 -5.32 19.54 -6.14
N ASN A 192 -5.73 18.84 -5.09
CA ASN A 192 -6.50 17.61 -5.10
C ASN A 192 -7.96 17.76 -5.57
N ILE A 193 -8.58 18.95 -5.45
CA ILE A 193 -9.94 19.19 -6.01
C ILE A 193 -9.95 18.93 -7.53
N TYR A 194 -8.94 19.36 -8.27
CA TYR A 194 -8.87 19.14 -9.72
C TYR A 194 -8.75 17.66 -10.11
N ASN A 195 -8.05 16.85 -9.32
CA ASN A 195 -7.94 15.41 -9.54
C ASN A 195 -9.26 14.67 -9.22
N ILE A 196 -10.02 15.15 -8.21
CA ILE A 196 -11.39 14.67 -7.95
C ILE A 196 -12.29 14.96 -9.16
N PHE A 197 -12.15 16.12 -9.81
CA PHE A 197 -12.86 16.40 -11.07
C PHE A 197 -12.42 15.44 -12.19
N GLN A 198 -11.13 15.20 -12.40
CA GLN A 198 -10.67 14.18 -13.36
C GLN A 198 -11.28 12.80 -13.07
N TYR A 199 -11.31 12.39 -11.80
CA TYR A 199 -11.94 11.14 -11.36
C TYR A 199 -13.44 11.06 -11.69
N LEU A 200 -14.20 12.14 -11.47
CA LEU A 200 -15.65 12.17 -11.75
C LEU A 200 -15.98 12.19 -13.25
N PHE A 201 -15.03 12.58 -14.11
CA PHE A 201 -15.25 12.82 -15.53
C PHE A 201 -14.36 11.96 -16.46
N TYR A 202 -13.73 10.88 -15.94
CA TYR A 202 -12.89 9.91 -16.69
C TYR A 202 -13.61 8.58 -16.98
#